data_AF-A0A933LRD0-F1
#
_entry.id   AF-A0A933LRD0-F1
#
_cell.length_a   1.000
_cell.length_b   1.000
_cell.length_c   1.000
_cell.angle_alpha   90.00
_cell.angle_beta   90.00
_cell.angle_gamma   90.00
#
_symmetry.space_group_name_H-M   'P 1'
#
loop_
_entity.id
_entity.type
_entity.pdbx_description
1 polymer ?
#
loop_
_entity_poly.entity_id
_entity_poly.type
_entity_poly.pdbx_seq_one_letter_code
_entity_poly.pdbx_strand_id
1 'polypeptide(L)'
;MTTRTPLHRLTKTLGSLTVAVPLIIAIAIVLAWGTIYEARFGTASVQQFIYRSWWFQLLLGFLAVNLAIVAASRYPWKKHHAPFVLAHLGIICILLGGVLGGRFGVDGQMIIPEGQAEQVIESQSNVIVVHVPDEASARPPDAHGHAQADSPTAGAHQIIPTSFETQAWVQEPNATFMVSLSGRTIQLTVDRFYPDVITTETVTDDGADDHPAVQVRISHHEQQDEFWLLARDAERFGTGWGEAHVLFLEAETDAQLKRLTGEATETALPRGMLSVTVPGLSRPQQMPVPAERNLAVNVPGTPYSVTFKDYFPDFAITEEGVISRSETPNNPAISFILSGPEGTDAYLLFALHPDFQSMHGFKHAIPAQVSYTHAAGDMLPPNAIAILRTPSKGLMAVLTGSDQQRQVIKPLALNTDYTQAPLGYTFRLLASYPRARLTETISNRSNEIHAEAIHVIGTEGSSKDEAWVLLRNSAELQLDKGRVVVEFRPDQRKLPVTIKLLDFRKITYPGTSMASGFEADVQLSDPERGVILMKKISMNNPLRYRGYHFYQSSYIDGPTQTTVLSVRNDPGTPLVYAGFLVVVAGMVSMFILRRKAPVISGKAGRRRRA
;
A
#
# COMPACT_ATOMS: atom_id res chain seq x y z
N MET A 1 17.59 54.40 46.87
CA MET A 1 16.92 53.09 46.75
C MET A 1 16.13 53.06 45.44
N THR A 2 16.69 52.54 44.37
CA THR A 2 15.95 52.36 43.10
C THR A 2 15.00 51.17 43.25
N THR A 3 13.70 51.42 43.22
CA THR A 3 12.65 50.40 43.21
C THR A 3 12.83 49.52 41.97
N ARG A 4 13.35 48.30 42.17
CA ARG A 4 13.46 47.32 41.09
C ARG A 4 12.05 46.98 40.61
N THR A 5 11.74 47.36 39.37
CA THR A 5 10.46 47.08 38.72
C THR A 5 10.19 45.57 38.71
N PRO A 6 8.91 45.14 38.72
CA PRO A 6 8.55 43.73 38.65
C PRO A 6 9.17 43.04 37.42
N LEU A 7 9.29 43.76 36.30
CA LEU A 7 9.94 43.30 35.06
C LEU A 7 11.43 42.96 35.28
N HIS A 8 12.18 43.77 36.04
CA HIS A 8 13.58 43.48 36.36
C HIS A 8 13.72 42.23 37.23
N ARG A 9 12.79 41.99 38.17
CA ARG A 9 12.83 40.77 39.00
C ARG A 9 12.55 39.54 38.13
N LEU A 10 11.57 39.64 37.25
CA LEU A 10 11.18 38.57 36.33
C LEU A 10 12.33 38.18 35.38
N THR A 11 12.96 39.15 34.72
CA THR A 11 14.08 38.86 33.81
C THR A 11 15.29 38.25 34.53
N LYS A 12 15.59 38.70 35.74
CA LYS A 12 16.67 38.13 36.54
C LYS A 12 16.40 36.67 36.95
N THR A 13 15.16 36.34 37.30
CA THR A 13 14.76 34.98 37.64
C THR A 13 14.74 34.08 36.40
N LEU A 14 14.14 34.54 35.31
CA LEU A 14 14.04 33.78 34.06
C LEU A 14 15.39 33.54 33.38
N GLY A 15 16.37 34.42 33.58
CA GLY A 15 17.74 34.28 33.05
C GLY A 15 18.74 33.66 34.03
N SER A 16 18.30 32.98 35.09
CA SER A 16 19.21 32.41 36.08
C SER A 16 19.65 30.98 35.75
N LEU A 17 20.83 30.59 36.23
CA LEU A 17 21.31 29.19 36.17
C LEU A 17 20.43 28.23 36.99
N THR A 18 19.78 28.74 38.04
CA THR A 18 18.88 27.94 38.88
C THR A 18 17.62 27.51 38.13
N VAL A 19 17.20 28.25 37.09
CA VAL A 19 16.11 27.85 36.19
C VAL A 19 16.66 27.01 35.02
N ALA A 20 17.80 27.40 34.45
CA ALA A 20 18.36 26.73 33.29
C ALA A 20 18.76 25.27 33.54
N VAL A 21 19.42 24.96 34.67
CA VAL A 21 19.92 23.60 34.95
C VAL A 21 18.79 22.58 35.11
N PRO A 22 17.76 22.81 35.95
CA PRO A 22 16.62 21.89 36.02
C PRO A 22 15.90 21.73 34.68
N LEU A 23 15.78 22.81 33.90
CA LEU A 23 15.15 22.76 32.58
C LEU A 23 15.92 21.87 31.60
N ILE A 24 17.24 22.00 31.54
CA ILE A 24 18.09 21.15 30.69
C ILE A 24 18.02 19.69 31.15
N ILE A 25 18.02 19.42 32.46
CA ILE A 25 17.87 18.07 33.01
C ILE A 25 16.50 17.48 32.63
N ALA A 26 15.42 18.26 32.76
CA ALA A 26 14.09 17.82 32.38
C ALA A 26 14.01 17.47 30.89
N ILE A 27 14.57 18.31 30.02
CA ILE A 27 14.64 18.02 28.58
C ILE A 27 15.46 16.75 28.33
N ALA A 28 16.60 16.57 28.98
CA ALA A 28 17.43 15.37 28.83
C ALA A 28 16.70 14.08 29.26
N ILE A 29 15.94 14.12 30.36
CA ILE A 29 15.10 13.00 30.81
C ILE A 29 14.03 12.69 29.77
N VAL A 30 13.36 13.70 29.22
CA VAL A 30 12.35 13.52 28.17
C VAL A 30 12.96 12.93 26.91
N LEU A 31 14.15 13.38 26.48
CA LEU A 31 14.84 12.82 25.32
C LEU A 31 15.21 11.34 25.54
N ALA A 32 15.74 11.00 26.71
CA ALA A 32 16.07 9.62 27.07
C ALA A 32 14.83 8.73 27.12
N TRP A 33 13.74 9.24 27.71
CA TRP A 33 12.45 8.54 27.70
C TRP A 33 11.91 8.37 26.28
N GLY A 34 12.05 9.38 25.43
CA GLY A 34 11.66 9.32 24.02
C GLY A 34 12.39 8.21 23.26
N THR A 35 13.68 8.02 23.49
CA THR A 35 14.43 6.90 22.87
C THR A 35 13.92 5.54 23.34
N ILE A 36 13.61 5.37 24.63
CA ILE A 36 13.03 4.11 25.15
C ILE A 36 11.64 3.88 24.57
N TYR A 37 10.86 4.95 24.42
CA TYR A 37 9.51 4.91 23.87
C TYR A 37 9.54 4.52 22.38
N GLU A 38 10.40 5.14 21.58
CA GLU A 38 10.61 4.81 20.18
C GLU A 38 10.95 3.33 19.98
N ALA A 39 11.86 2.79 20.80
CA ALA A 39 12.27 1.39 20.71
C ALA A 39 11.13 0.38 20.97
N ARG A 40 10.04 0.80 21.61
CA ARG A 40 8.89 -0.06 21.92
C ARG A 40 7.69 0.16 21.02
N PHE A 41 7.54 1.37 20.49
CA PHE A 41 6.30 1.84 19.88
C PHE A 41 6.49 2.48 18.50
N GLY A 42 7.71 2.49 17.98
CA GLY A 42 8.05 3.02 16.67
C GLY A 42 8.28 4.54 16.62
N THR A 43 8.88 4.98 15.52
CA THR A 43 9.28 6.37 15.30
C THR A 43 8.08 7.31 15.10
N ALA A 44 7.00 6.87 14.45
CA ALA A 44 5.82 7.70 14.24
C ALA A 44 5.17 8.13 15.58
N SER A 45 5.02 7.19 16.50
CA SER A 45 4.45 7.39 17.84
C SER A 45 5.24 8.41 18.67
N VAL A 46 6.57 8.26 18.74
CA VAL A 46 7.42 9.17 19.55
C VAL A 46 7.40 10.60 18.98
N GLN A 47 7.39 10.74 17.65
CA GLN A 47 7.37 12.03 16.98
C GLN A 47 6.11 12.82 17.37
N GLN A 48 4.94 12.19 17.37
CA GLN A 48 3.70 12.89 17.69
C GLN A 48 3.49 13.11 19.20
N PHE A 49 3.71 12.08 20.02
CA PHE A 49 3.40 12.14 21.45
C PHE A 49 4.40 12.97 22.26
N ILE A 50 5.68 12.96 21.86
CA ILE A 50 6.75 13.65 22.56
C ILE A 50 7.22 14.85 21.76
N TYR A 51 7.84 14.65 20.60
CA TYR A 51 8.61 15.72 19.95
C TYR A 51 7.76 16.83 19.31
N ARG A 52 6.61 16.50 18.71
CA ARG A 52 5.66 17.45 18.13
C ARG A 52 4.59 17.92 19.11
N SER A 53 4.60 17.40 20.35
CA SER A 53 3.62 17.77 21.37
C SER A 53 3.77 19.23 21.82
N TRP A 54 2.64 19.87 22.14
CA TRP A 54 2.64 21.27 22.59
C TRP A 54 3.45 21.47 23.88
N TRP A 55 3.47 20.48 24.79
CA TRP A 55 4.15 20.56 26.08
C TRP A 55 5.67 20.49 25.91
N PHE A 56 6.17 19.65 25.00
CA PHE A 56 7.60 19.58 24.71
C PHE A 56 8.08 20.82 23.96
N GLN A 57 7.27 21.32 23.03
CA GLN A 57 7.51 22.59 22.35
C GLN A 57 7.54 23.77 23.34
N LEU A 58 6.71 23.73 24.39
CA LEU A 58 6.75 24.71 25.47
C LEU A 58 8.05 24.63 26.27
N LEU A 59 8.54 23.43 26.60
CA LEU A 59 9.84 23.25 27.27
C LEU A 59 11.00 23.82 26.45
N LEU A 60 11.04 23.52 25.14
CA LEU A 60 12.04 24.08 24.22
C LEU A 60 11.90 25.60 24.08
N GLY A 61 10.67 26.11 24.02
CA GLY A 61 10.39 27.54 24.00
C GLY A 61 10.85 28.25 25.27
N PHE A 62 10.65 27.64 26.43
CA PHE A 62 11.13 28.17 27.71
C PHE A 62 12.66 28.21 27.78
N LEU A 63 13.33 27.18 27.24
CA LEU A 63 14.78 27.17 27.11
C LEU A 63 15.26 28.29 26.18
N ALA A 64 14.61 28.49 25.04
CA ALA A 64 14.94 29.57 24.11
C ALA A 64 14.81 30.96 24.76
N VAL A 65 13.74 31.20 25.53
CA VAL A 65 13.53 32.45 26.26
C VAL A 65 14.60 32.65 27.34
N ASN A 66 14.92 31.61 28.10
CA ASN A 66 16.01 31.65 29.09
C ASN A 66 17.34 32.05 28.43
N LEU A 67 17.72 31.37 27.34
CA LEU A 67 18.95 31.65 26.60
C LEU A 67 18.97 33.08 26.02
N ALA A 68 17.85 33.57 25.51
CA ALA A 68 17.73 34.92 24.96
C ALA A 68 17.92 35.99 26.05
N ILE A 69 17.27 35.84 27.21
CA ILE A 69 17.42 36.75 28.35
C ILE A 69 18.86 36.74 28.86
N VAL A 70 19.46 35.55 28.96
CA VAL A 70 20.85 35.35 29.39
C VAL A 70 21.83 36.08 28.44
N ALA A 71 21.66 35.93 27.13
CA ALA A 71 22.46 36.63 26.13
C ALA A 71 22.27 38.15 26.19
N ALA A 72 21.02 38.61 26.31
CA ALA A 72 20.65 40.02 26.36
C ALA A 72 21.13 40.72 27.65
N SER A 73 21.17 40.01 28.79
CA SER A 73 21.60 40.57 30.09
C SER A 73 23.03 41.07 30.11
N ARG A 74 23.87 40.65 29.14
CA ARG A 74 25.26 41.11 28.97
C ARG A 74 25.42 42.26 27.98
N TYR A 75 24.31 42.81 27.49
CA TYR A 75 24.32 43.99 26.64
C TYR A 75 24.71 45.25 27.45
N PRO A 76 25.52 46.18 26.91
CA PRO A 76 26.16 46.15 25.59
C PRO A 76 27.30 45.14 25.49
N TRP A 77 27.28 44.34 24.42
CA TRP A 77 28.26 43.26 24.23
C TRP A 77 29.65 43.81 23.96
N LYS A 78 30.64 43.27 24.68
CA LYS A 78 32.06 43.60 24.52
C LYS A 78 32.77 42.43 23.86
N LYS A 79 33.96 42.66 23.27
CA LYS A 79 34.73 41.61 22.56
C LYS A 79 34.95 40.34 23.39
N HIS A 80 35.18 40.45 24.70
CA HIS A 80 35.36 39.29 25.58
C HIS A 80 34.06 38.52 25.89
N HIS A 81 32.89 39.10 25.62
CA HIS A 81 31.60 38.41 25.69
C HIS A 81 31.28 37.61 24.42
N ALA A 82 32.05 37.79 23.34
CA ALA A 82 31.77 37.17 22.04
C ALA A 82 31.60 35.64 22.11
N PRO A 83 32.46 34.85 22.81
CA PRO A 83 32.29 33.40 22.85
C PRO A 83 30.96 32.98 23.47
N PHE A 84 30.58 33.67 24.54
CA PHE A 84 29.34 33.43 25.25
C PHE A 84 28.12 33.79 24.40
N VAL A 85 28.10 35.00 23.84
CA VAL A 85 26.96 35.51 23.07
C VAL A 85 26.77 34.70 21.79
N LEU A 86 27.85 34.39 21.05
CA LEU A 86 27.78 33.58 19.84
C LEU A 86 27.25 32.17 20.14
N ALA A 87 27.74 31.50 21.18
CA ALA A 87 27.23 30.17 21.54
C ALA A 87 25.71 30.18 21.82
N HIS A 88 25.20 31.17 22.55
CA HIS A 88 23.78 31.25 22.88
C HIS A 88 22.93 31.66 21.67
N LEU A 89 23.37 32.62 20.87
CA LEU A 89 22.68 33.02 19.64
C LEU A 89 22.62 31.85 18.64
N GLY A 90 23.70 31.08 18.51
CA GLY A 90 23.74 29.89 17.66
C GLY A 90 22.72 28.83 18.09
N ILE A 91 22.62 28.52 19.39
CA ILE A 91 21.61 27.59 19.91
C ILE A 91 20.19 28.12 19.67
N ILE A 92 19.94 29.43 19.88
CA ILE A 92 18.64 30.05 19.59
C ILE A 92 18.29 29.93 18.11
N CYS A 93 19.24 30.15 17.20
CA CYS A 93 19.05 29.93 15.76
C CYS A 93 18.69 28.47 15.45
N ILE A 94 19.35 27.49 16.07
CA ILE A 94 19.03 26.07 15.89
C ILE A 94 17.59 25.77 16.36
N LEU A 95 17.19 26.26 17.54
CA LEU A 95 15.83 26.07 18.06
C LEU A 95 14.77 26.71 17.16
N LEU A 96 15.00 27.94 16.71
CA LEU A 96 14.10 28.63 15.78
C LEU A 96 14.01 27.92 14.43
N GLY A 97 15.14 27.41 13.91
CA GLY A 97 15.18 26.61 12.70
C GLY A 97 14.36 25.33 12.84
N GLY A 98 14.48 24.63 13.96
CA GLY A 98 13.66 23.44 14.25
C GLY A 98 12.15 23.74 14.27
N VAL A 99 11.74 24.87 14.85
CA VAL A 99 10.31 25.29 14.85
C VAL A 99 9.81 25.61 13.44
N LEU A 100 10.62 26.29 12.63
CA LEU A 100 10.28 26.60 11.24
C LEU A 100 10.14 25.32 10.41
N GLY A 101 11.09 24.40 10.55
CA GLY A 101 11.07 23.10 9.87
C GLY A 101 9.90 22.23 10.30
N GLY A 102 9.58 22.19 11.59
CA GLY A 102 8.45 21.40 12.09
C GLY A 102 7.06 21.93 11.68
N ARG A 103 6.91 23.25 11.45
CA ARG A 103 5.61 23.86 11.09
C ARG A 103 5.37 23.96 9.59
N PHE A 104 6.42 24.23 8.83
CA PHE A 104 6.32 24.51 7.40
C PHE A 104 7.05 23.47 6.55
N GLY A 105 7.70 22.51 7.19
CA GLY A 105 8.37 21.41 6.52
C GLY A 105 7.39 20.51 5.80
N VAL A 106 7.90 19.87 4.77
CA VAL A 106 7.22 18.82 4.02
C VAL A 106 8.12 17.60 4.04
N ASP A 107 7.58 16.47 4.48
CA ASP A 107 8.24 15.18 4.52
C ASP A 107 7.27 14.09 4.05
N GLY A 108 7.78 13.21 3.18
CA GLY A 108 7.02 12.10 2.64
C GLY A 108 7.85 11.22 1.72
N GLN A 109 7.21 10.21 1.17
CA GLN A 109 7.77 9.31 0.17
C GLN A 109 7.02 9.47 -1.16
N MET A 110 7.74 9.26 -2.26
CA MET A 110 7.20 9.24 -3.61
C MET A 110 7.61 7.91 -4.22
N ILE A 111 6.62 7.11 -4.62
CA ILE A 111 6.82 5.79 -5.21
C ILE A 111 6.56 5.94 -6.71
N ILE A 112 7.55 5.65 -7.54
CA ILE A 112 7.47 5.88 -8.99
C ILE A 112 7.92 4.61 -9.73
N PRO A 113 7.00 3.91 -10.41
CA PRO A 113 7.37 2.86 -11.34
C PRO A 113 8.13 3.41 -12.55
N GLU A 114 9.07 2.65 -13.09
CA GLU A 114 9.81 3.03 -14.28
C GLU A 114 8.88 3.33 -15.46
N GLY A 115 9.17 4.42 -16.17
CA GLY A 115 8.35 4.93 -17.26
C GLY A 115 7.12 5.75 -16.81
N GLN A 116 6.76 5.73 -15.52
CA GLN A 116 5.65 6.50 -14.96
C GLN A 116 6.10 7.83 -14.36
N ALA A 117 5.13 8.73 -14.18
CA ALA A 117 5.32 10.04 -13.62
C ALA A 117 4.42 10.25 -12.41
N GLU A 118 5.00 10.77 -11.33
CA GLU A 118 4.32 10.98 -10.06
C GLU A 118 4.40 12.46 -9.64
N GLN A 119 3.34 12.95 -9.03
CA GLN A 119 3.23 14.32 -8.52
C GLN A 119 2.84 14.35 -7.03
N VAL A 120 2.45 13.21 -6.47
CA VAL A 120 1.98 13.10 -5.09
C VAL A 120 3.09 12.51 -4.22
N ILE A 121 3.16 12.99 -2.98
CA ILE A 121 3.91 12.34 -1.91
C ILE A 121 2.95 11.79 -0.88
N GLU A 122 3.35 10.67 -0.27
CA GLU A 122 2.69 10.06 0.86
C GLU A 122 3.43 10.46 2.14
N SER A 123 2.71 11.07 3.07
CA SER A 123 3.24 11.43 4.38
C SER A 123 3.28 10.20 5.30
N GLN A 124 4.01 10.33 6.42
CA GLN A 124 4.12 9.27 7.42
C GLN A 124 2.86 9.12 8.30
N SER A 125 1.95 10.10 8.25
CA SER A 125 0.66 10.05 8.95
C SER A 125 -0.40 9.50 8.03
N ASN A 126 -1.29 8.66 8.56
CA ASN A 126 -2.44 8.19 7.81
C ASN A 126 -3.65 9.11 7.99
N VAL A 127 -4.65 8.89 7.14
CA VAL A 127 -5.94 9.57 7.13
C VAL A 127 -7.04 8.57 6.80
N ILE A 128 -8.24 8.86 7.30
CA ILE A 128 -9.47 8.22 6.84
C ILE A 128 -10.10 9.15 5.81
N VAL A 129 -10.39 8.60 4.63
CA VAL A 129 -11.10 9.33 3.57
C VAL A 129 -12.49 8.72 3.44
N VAL A 130 -13.50 9.52 3.71
CA VAL A 130 -14.90 9.08 3.56
C VAL A 130 -15.50 9.78 2.36
N HIS A 131 -16.07 9.01 1.44
CA HIS A 131 -16.71 9.54 0.26
C HIS A 131 -17.93 8.71 -0.16
N VAL A 132 -18.75 9.30 -1.02
CA VAL A 132 -19.83 8.58 -1.70
C VAL A 132 -19.25 8.02 -2.99
N PRO A 133 -19.41 6.72 -3.31
CA PRO A 133 -18.93 6.19 -4.57
C PRO A 133 -19.62 6.93 -5.73
N ASP A 134 -18.85 7.63 -6.57
CA ASP A 134 -19.37 8.18 -7.82
C ASP A 134 -19.80 7.01 -8.71
N GLU A 135 -20.98 7.11 -9.33
CA GLU A 135 -21.50 6.08 -10.25
C GLU A 135 -20.55 5.75 -11.43
N ALA A 136 -19.52 6.58 -11.65
CA ALA A 136 -18.55 6.46 -12.74
C ALA A 136 -17.15 5.91 -12.35
N SER A 137 -16.82 5.77 -11.06
CA SER A 137 -15.46 5.41 -10.62
C SER A 137 -15.37 4.17 -9.72
N ALA A 138 -16.48 3.46 -9.49
CA ALA A 138 -16.50 2.26 -8.66
C ALA A 138 -15.89 1.06 -9.43
N ARG A 139 -14.64 0.70 -9.12
CA ARG A 139 -14.15 -0.66 -9.34
C ARG A 139 -14.83 -1.55 -8.30
N PRO A 140 -15.38 -2.73 -8.65
CA PRO A 140 -15.93 -3.63 -7.64
C PRO A 140 -14.83 -4.00 -6.63
N PRO A 141 -15.17 -4.13 -5.34
CA PRO A 141 -14.24 -4.68 -4.36
C PRO A 141 -13.76 -6.06 -4.81
N ASP A 142 -12.55 -6.44 -4.41
CA ASP A 142 -12.03 -7.79 -4.64
C ASP A 142 -12.93 -8.86 -3.97
N ALA A 143 -12.62 -10.14 -4.20
CA ALA A 143 -13.39 -11.26 -3.64
C ALA A 143 -13.50 -11.23 -2.09
N HIS A 144 -12.72 -10.36 -1.44
CA HIS A 144 -12.63 -10.17 0.01
C HIS A 144 -13.30 -8.88 0.50
N GLY A 145 -13.93 -8.10 -0.38
CA GLY A 145 -14.62 -6.87 0.00
C GLY A 145 -13.71 -5.63 0.11
N HIS A 146 -12.45 -5.73 -0.31
CA HIS A 146 -11.49 -4.64 -0.30
C HIS A 146 -11.42 -3.97 -1.68
N ALA A 147 -11.66 -2.66 -1.73
CA ALA A 147 -11.37 -1.87 -2.93
C ALA A 147 -9.99 -1.22 -2.80
N GLN A 148 -9.15 -1.37 -3.83
CA GLN A 148 -7.83 -0.75 -3.92
C GLN A 148 -7.99 0.76 -4.14
N ALA A 149 -7.37 1.56 -3.29
CA ALA A 149 -7.48 3.02 -3.36
C ALA A 149 -6.70 3.57 -4.57
N ASP A 150 -7.39 3.80 -5.69
CA ASP A 150 -6.83 4.57 -6.81
C ASP A 150 -6.77 6.08 -6.47
N SER A 151 -5.90 6.78 -7.20
CA SER A 151 -5.64 8.25 -7.20
C SER A 151 -6.81 9.15 -6.76
N PRO A 152 -6.53 10.31 -6.13
CA PRO A 152 -7.51 11.12 -5.39
C PRO A 152 -8.82 11.31 -6.14
N THR A 153 -9.85 10.59 -5.70
CA THR A 153 -11.21 10.64 -6.23
C THR A 153 -11.72 12.07 -6.17
N ALA A 154 -12.00 12.63 -7.34
CA ALA A 154 -12.57 13.95 -7.53
C ALA A 154 -14.08 13.97 -7.19
N GLY A 155 -14.42 13.54 -5.98
CA GLY A 155 -15.78 13.58 -5.42
C GLY A 155 -15.81 14.35 -4.10
N ALA A 156 -17.00 14.63 -3.57
CA ALA A 156 -17.15 15.20 -2.24
C ALA A 156 -16.62 14.19 -1.19
N HIS A 157 -15.43 14.44 -0.69
CA HIS A 157 -14.75 13.60 0.30
C HIS A 157 -14.42 14.41 1.55
N GLN A 158 -14.46 13.75 2.70
CA GLN A 158 -13.98 14.31 3.95
C GLN A 158 -12.74 13.54 4.40
N ILE A 159 -11.64 14.27 4.59
CA ILE A 159 -10.39 13.73 5.11
C ILE A 159 -10.38 13.91 6.61
N ILE A 160 -10.26 12.81 7.35
CA ILE A 160 -10.21 12.79 8.80
C ILE A 160 -8.80 12.36 9.22
N PRO A 161 -8.05 13.20 9.94
CA PRO A 161 -6.74 12.83 10.44
C PRO A 161 -6.86 11.75 11.53
N THR A 162 -6.06 10.69 11.43
CA THR A 162 -6.06 9.59 12.39
C THR A 162 -5.10 9.86 13.55
N SER A 163 -5.48 10.78 14.44
CA SER A 163 -4.65 11.06 15.62
C SER A 163 -4.56 9.89 16.62
N PHE A 164 -5.43 8.89 16.51
CA PHE A 164 -5.44 7.74 17.42
C PHE A 164 -4.28 6.77 17.21
N GLU A 165 -3.74 6.65 15.99
CA GLU A 165 -2.55 5.83 15.67
C GLU A 165 -1.33 6.23 16.50
N THR A 166 -1.35 7.46 17.02
CA THR A 166 -0.23 8.04 17.76
C THR A 166 -0.32 7.83 19.27
N GLN A 167 -1.38 7.16 19.73
CA GLN A 167 -1.50 6.65 21.09
C GLN A 167 -1.15 5.17 21.07
N ALA A 168 0.15 4.86 21.13
CA ALA A 168 0.67 3.50 20.91
C ALA A 168 0.17 2.39 21.87
N TRP A 169 -0.73 2.71 22.80
CA TRP A 169 -1.37 1.78 23.73
C TRP A 169 -2.90 1.74 23.57
N VAL A 170 -3.48 2.51 22.64
CA VAL A 170 -4.92 2.59 22.44
C VAL A 170 -5.30 1.76 21.22
N GLN A 171 -5.50 0.47 21.46
CA GLN A 171 -6.10 -0.43 20.48
C GLN A 171 -7.59 -0.16 20.30
N GLU A 172 -8.21 0.52 21.26
CA GLU A 172 -9.64 0.82 21.27
C GLU A 172 -9.92 2.35 21.34
N PRO A 173 -9.64 3.11 20.27
CA PRO A 173 -9.70 4.56 20.31
C PRO A 173 -11.08 5.15 20.56
N ASN A 174 -12.15 4.44 20.19
CA ASN A 174 -13.54 4.93 20.29
C ASN A 174 -13.71 6.38 19.77
N ALA A 175 -12.95 6.72 18.73
CA ALA A 175 -12.88 8.07 18.17
C ALA A 175 -14.09 8.29 17.25
N THR A 176 -14.92 9.27 17.56
CA THR A 176 -16.15 9.56 16.81
C THR A 176 -16.01 10.83 15.99
N PHE A 177 -16.39 10.77 14.72
CA PHE A 177 -16.29 11.86 13.76
C PHE A 177 -17.65 12.10 13.09
N MET A 178 -18.07 13.35 13.01
CA MET A 178 -19.25 13.73 12.23
C MET A 178 -18.83 14.06 10.80
N VAL A 179 -19.23 13.19 9.87
CA VAL A 179 -18.90 13.27 8.46
C VAL A 179 -20.07 13.88 7.70
N SER A 180 -19.83 15.00 7.00
CA SER A 180 -20.85 15.68 6.18
C SER A 180 -20.53 15.50 4.70
N LEU A 181 -21.35 14.73 3.99
CA LEU A 181 -21.19 14.43 2.56
C LEU A 181 -22.46 14.88 1.83
N SER A 182 -22.36 15.75 0.82
CA SER A 182 -23.42 16.08 -0.14
C SER A 182 -24.89 15.94 0.35
N GLY A 183 -25.27 16.64 1.42
CA GLY A 183 -26.65 16.63 1.96
C GLY A 183 -27.00 15.50 2.94
N ARG A 184 -26.00 14.74 3.40
CA ARG A 184 -26.12 13.76 4.48
C ARG A 184 -25.04 13.94 5.55
N THR A 185 -25.38 13.51 6.76
CA THR A 185 -24.49 13.53 7.92
C THR A 185 -24.42 12.12 8.47
N ILE A 186 -23.21 11.59 8.55
CA ILE A 186 -22.90 10.25 9.05
C ILE A 186 -22.04 10.43 10.29
N GLN A 187 -22.30 9.65 11.33
CA GLN A 187 -21.39 9.53 12.45
C GLN A 187 -20.50 8.31 12.19
N LEU A 188 -19.21 8.55 11.97
CA LEU A 188 -18.20 7.50 11.80
C LEU A 188 -17.44 7.33 13.10
N THR A 189 -17.41 6.12 13.64
CA THR A 189 -16.69 5.79 14.86
C THR A 189 -15.58 4.80 14.54
N VAL A 190 -14.34 5.13 14.89
CA VAL A 190 -13.22 4.19 14.90
C VAL A 190 -13.13 3.63 16.31
N ASP A 191 -13.66 2.44 16.52
CA ASP A 191 -13.63 1.78 17.84
C ASP A 191 -12.33 1.02 18.05
N ARG A 192 -11.70 0.48 17.00
CA ARG A 192 -10.43 -0.29 17.10
C ARG A 192 -9.37 0.12 16.07
N PHE A 193 -8.10 0.07 16.48
CA PHE A 193 -6.92 0.25 15.62
C PHE A 193 -5.87 -0.82 15.93
N TYR A 194 -5.47 -1.58 14.92
CA TYR A 194 -4.46 -2.64 15.01
C TYR A 194 -3.24 -2.24 14.17
N PRO A 195 -2.06 -2.02 14.79
CA PRO A 195 -0.83 -1.70 14.07
C PRO A 195 -0.19 -2.92 13.39
N ASP A 196 -0.49 -4.14 13.87
CA ASP A 196 0.11 -5.40 13.41
C ASP A 196 -0.98 -6.47 13.17
N VAL A 197 -1.64 -6.36 12.02
CA VAL A 197 -2.76 -7.20 11.61
C VAL A 197 -2.27 -8.54 11.05
N ILE A 198 -2.92 -9.60 11.51
CA ILE A 198 -2.97 -10.89 10.83
C ILE A 198 -4.41 -11.15 10.40
N THR A 199 -4.58 -11.36 9.10
CA THR A 199 -5.81 -11.92 8.52
C THR A 199 -5.73 -13.44 8.59
N THR A 200 -6.61 -14.04 9.37
CA THR A 200 -6.78 -15.50 9.41
C THR A 200 -8.06 -15.86 8.68
N GLU A 201 -7.91 -16.72 7.69
CA GLU A 201 -9.04 -17.20 6.91
C GLU A 201 -9.52 -18.54 7.43
N THR A 202 -10.84 -18.69 7.48
CA THR A 202 -11.50 -19.92 7.93
C THR A 202 -12.57 -20.31 6.93
N VAL A 203 -12.57 -21.58 6.51
CA VAL A 203 -13.60 -22.14 5.63
C VAL A 203 -14.52 -23.01 6.48
N THR A 204 -15.82 -22.72 6.46
CA THR A 204 -16.87 -23.45 7.21
C THR A 204 -17.96 -23.96 6.27
N ASP A 205 -18.68 -25.03 6.62
CA ASP A 205 -19.77 -25.60 5.78
C ASP A 205 -21.18 -25.11 6.18
N ASP A 206 -21.29 -23.82 6.54
CA ASP A 206 -22.53 -23.17 6.99
C ASP A 206 -22.99 -22.03 6.06
N GLY A 207 -22.48 -22.02 4.81
CA GLY A 207 -22.89 -21.07 3.78
C GLY A 207 -24.37 -21.15 3.41
N ALA A 208 -24.93 -20.01 3.03
CA ALA A 208 -26.31 -19.91 2.55
C ALA A 208 -26.45 -20.49 1.12
N ASP A 209 -25.43 -20.27 0.29
CA ASP A 209 -25.42 -20.66 -1.12
C ASP A 209 -24.64 -21.96 -1.39
N ASP A 210 -24.90 -22.59 -2.53
CA ASP A 210 -24.15 -23.75 -3.02
C ASP A 210 -22.80 -23.30 -3.55
N HIS A 211 -21.83 -23.18 -2.65
CA HIS A 211 -20.48 -22.71 -2.91
C HIS A 211 -19.49 -23.81 -2.52
N PRO A 212 -19.16 -24.75 -3.43
CA PRO A 212 -18.42 -25.93 -3.06
C PRO A 212 -16.94 -25.62 -2.80
N ALA A 213 -16.40 -26.21 -1.74
CA ALA A 213 -14.97 -26.22 -1.44
C ALA A 213 -14.47 -27.61 -1.09
N VAL A 214 -13.18 -27.85 -1.34
CA VAL A 214 -12.48 -29.08 -0.94
C VAL A 214 -11.18 -28.74 -0.24
N GLN A 215 -10.83 -29.50 0.78
CA GLN A 215 -9.51 -29.41 1.40
C GLN A 215 -8.64 -30.52 0.85
N VAL A 216 -7.50 -30.15 0.28
CA VAL A 216 -6.57 -31.07 -0.37
C VAL A 216 -5.25 -31.04 0.38
N ARG A 217 -4.73 -32.22 0.70
CA ARG A 217 -3.32 -32.40 1.05
C ARG A 217 -2.60 -32.95 -0.16
N ILE A 218 -1.50 -32.31 -0.55
CA ILE A 218 -0.60 -32.81 -1.59
C ILE A 218 0.79 -33.04 -1.00
N SER A 219 1.48 -34.07 -1.48
CA SER A 219 2.85 -34.39 -1.08
C SER A 219 3.69 -34.91 -2.23
N HIS A 220 4.98 -34.64 -2.15
CA HIS A 220 6.02 -35.18 -3.02
C HIS A 220 7.34 -35.22 -2.26
N HIS A 221 7.98 -36.39 -2.22
CA HIS A 221 9.13 -36.66 -1.36
C HIS A 221 8.84 -36.31 0.12
N GLU A 222 9.64 -35.42 0.72
CA GLU A 222 9.50 -34.98 2.12
C GLU A 222 8.62 -33.73 2.27
N GLN A 223 8.19 -33.11 1.17
CA GLN A 223 7.35 -31.91 1.20
C GLN A 223 5.86 -32.29 1.16
N GLN A 224 5.07 -31.60 1.98
CA GLN A 224 3.61 -31.69 2.00
C GLN A 224 3.01 -30.33 2.29
N ASP A 225 1.87 -30.03 1.68
CA ASP A 225 1.07 -28.84 1.96
C ASP A 225 -0.42 -29.19 2.01
N GLU A 226 -1.16 -28.36 2.72
CA GLU A 226 -2.62 -28.42 2.84
C GLU A 226 -3.24 -27.08 2.48
N PHE A 227 -4.27 -27.11 1.64
CA PHE A 227 -4.98 -25.90 1.23
C PHE A 227 -6.43 -26.19 0.87
N TRP A 228 -7.24 -25.14 0.93
CA TRP A 228 -8.62 -25.16 0.45
C TRP A 228 -8.67 -24.74 -1.00
N LEU A 229 -9.46 -25.45 -1.79
CA LEU A 229 -9.84 -25.04 -3.13
C LEU A 229 -11.35 -24.81 -3.19
N LEU A 230 -11.78 -23.71 -3.81
CA LEU A 230 -13.18 -23.32 -3.95
C LEU A 230 -13.52 -23.27 -5.44
N ALA A 231 -14.47 -24.08 -5.91
CA ALA A 231 -14.65 -24.27 -7.36
C ALA A 231 -15.15 -23.02 -8.10
N ARG A 232 -15.77 -22.10 -7.37
CA ARG A 232 -16.35 -20.85 -7.88
C ARG A 232 -15.58 -19.60 -7.44
N ASP A 233 -14.39 -19.78 -6.89
CA ASP A 233 -13.50 -18.69 -6.48
C ASP A 233 -12.35 -18.58 -7.48
N ALA A 234 -12.21 -17.42 -8.11
CA ALA A 234 -11.23 -17.22 -9.19
C ALA A 234 -9.77 -17.31 -8.73
N GLU A 235 -9.49 -17.07 -7.46
CA GLU A 235 -8.14 -17.13 -6.91
C GLU A 235 -7.85 -18.48 -6.26
N ARG A 236 -8.91 -19.24 -5.91
CA ARG A 236 -8.80 -20.45 -5.08
C ARG A 236 -9.34 -21.71 -5.75
N PHE A 237 -9.82 -21.65 -6.99
CA PHE A 237 -10.21 -22.87 -7.70
C PHE A 237 -9.01 -23.77 -8.01
N GLY A 238 -7.79 -23.22 -8.03
CA GLY A 238 -6.60 -23.99 -8.34
C GLY A 238 -5.32 -23.34 -7.88
N THR A 239 -4.29 -24.16 -7.67
CA THR A 239 -2.95 -23.71 -7.30
C THR A 239 -1.88 -24.56 -7.98
N GLY A 240 -0.72 -23.95 -8.21
CA GLY A 240 0.47 -24.66 -8.67
C GLY A 240 1.23 -25.23 -7.48
N TRP A 241 1.64 -26.49 -7.56
CA TRP A 241 2.48 -27.13 -6.56
C TRP A 241 3.61 -27.93 -7.21
N GLY A 242 4.79 -27.32 -7.31
CA GLY A 242 5.88 -27.83 -8.14
C GLY A 242 5.48 -27.85 -9.63
N GLU A 243 5.55 -29.02 -10.25
CA GLU A 243 5.14 -29.23 -11.66
C GLU A 243 3.65 -29.60 -11.80
N ALA A 244 2.94 -29.82 -10.69
CA ALA A 244 1.53 -30.20 -10.69
C ALA A 244 0.60 -28.99 -10.60
N HIS A 245 -0.54 -29.08 -11.29
CA HIS A 245 -1.64 -28.13 -11.16
C HIS A 245 -2.80 -28.77 -10.40
N VAL A 246 -3.06 -28.35 -9.17
CA VAL A 246 -4.17 -28.89 -8.37
C VAL A 246 -5.38 -27.99 -8.58
N LEU A 247 -6.46 -28.56 -9.11
CA LEU A 247 -7.66 -27.81 -9.51
C LEU A 247 -8.89 -28.41 -8.84
N PHE A 248 -9.87 -27.58 -8.53
CA PHE A 248 -11.22 -27.97 -8.19
C PHE A 248 -12.21 -27.28 -9.12
N LEU A 249 -12.91 -28.07 -9.94
CA LEU A 249 -13.81 -27.59 -11.00
C LEU A 249 -15.19 -28.22 -10.87
N GLU A 250 -16.20 -27.56 -11.43
CA GLU A 250 -17.54 -28.13 -11.59
C GLU A 250 -17.80 -28.49 -13.05
N ALA A 251 -18.38 -29.67 -13.28
CA ALA A 251 -18.98 -30.02 -14.56
C ALA A 251 -20.49 -29.79 -14.46
N GLU A 252 -20.99 -28.77 -15.17
CA GLU A 252 -22.40 -28.39 -15.15
C GLU A 252 -23.27 -29.35 -15.97
N THR A 253 -22.68 -29.95 -17.01
CA THR A 253 -23.38 -30.84 -17.95
C THR A 253 -22.64 -32.16 -18.16
N ASP A 254 -23.38 -33.21 -18.51
CA ASP A 254 -22.79 -34.51 -18.87
C ASP A 254 -21.85 -34.40 -20.08
N ALA A 255 -22.10 -33.46 -20.99
CA ALA A 255 -21.23 -33.20 -22.13
C ALA A 255 -19.88 -32.62 -21.69
N GLN A 256 -19.89 -31.65 -20.78
CA GLN A 256 -18.66 -31.07 -20.20
C GLN A 256 -17.91 -32.11 -19.38
N LEU A 257 -18.63 -32.92 -18.59
CA LEU A 257 -18.03 -34.01 -17.82
C LEU A 257 -17.29 -35.00 -18.73
N LYS A 258 -17.93 -35.46 -19.81
CA LYS A 258 -17.31 -36.37 -20.79
C LYS A 258 -16.08 -35.78 -21.45
N ARG A 259 -16.07 -34.46 -21.68
CA ARG A 259 -14.90 -33.79 -22.24
C ARG A 259 -13.77 -33.68 -21.23
N LEU A 260 -14.04 -33.32 -19.98
CA LEU A 260 -13.05 -33.28 -18.89
C LEU A 260 -12.47 -34.67 -18.58
N THR A 261 -13.26 -35.74 -18.68
CA THR A 261 -12.78 -37.13 -18.50
C THR A 261 -12.09 -37.72 -19.73
N GLY A 262 -12.16 -37.06 -20.89
CA GLY A 262 -11.53 -37.53 -22.14
C GLY A 262 -12.35 -38.55 -22.94
N GLU A 263 -13.65 -38.69 -22.66
CA GLU A 263 -14.58 -39.62 -23.32
C GLU A 263 -15.18 -39.08 -24.63
N ALA A 264 -14.97 -37.80 -24.97
CA ALA A 264 -15.46 -37.20 -26.20
C ALA A 264 -14.37 -37.09 -27.27
N THR A 265 -14.66 -37.54 -28.49
CA THR A 265 -13.81 -37.34 -29.67
C THR A 265 -14.43 -36.24 -30.55
N GLU A 266 -13.66 -35.19 -30.87
CA GLU A 266 -13.54 -34.54 -32.20
C GLU A 266 -13.38 -33.00 -32.23
N THR A 267 -12.56 -32.59 -33.21
CA THR A 267 -12.42 -31.30 -33.91
C THR A 267 -12.60 -30.00 -33.11
N ALA A 268 -11.47 -29.45 -32.64
CA ALA A 268 -11.39 -28.14 -32.05
C ALA A 268 -11.20 -27.03 -33.11
N LEU A 269 -12.02 -25.98 -33.06
CA LEU A 269 -11.64 -24.68 -33.59
C LEU A 269 -10.53 -24.11 -32.67
N PRO A 270 -9.36 -23.70 -33.19
CA PRO A 270 -8.16 -23.44 -32.38
C PRO A 270 -8.30 -22.35 -31.30
N ARG A 271 -9.25 -21.42 -31.46
CA ARG A 271 -9.51 -20.29 -30.56
C ARG A 271 -10.95 -20.25 -30.04
N GLY A 272 -11.73 -21.31 -30.24
CA GLY A 272 -13.10 -21.39 -29.74
C GLY A 272 -14.13 -20.54 -30.49
N MET A 273 -15.33 -20.46 -29.92
CA MET A 273 -16.52 -19.79 -30.45
C MET A 273 -17.08 -18.81 -29.42
N LEU A 274 -17.34 -17.58 -29.87
CA LEU A 274 -18.14 -16.61 -29.12
C LEU A 274 -19.61 -16.76 -29.53
N SER A 275 -20.50 -16.86 -28.56
CA SER A 275 -21.95 -16.84 -28.73
C SER A 275 -22.49 -15.53 -28.19
N VAL A 276 -23.20 -14.77 -29.02
CA VAL A 276 -23.73 -13.43 -28.68
C VAL A 276 -25.23 -13.37 -28.95
N THR A 277 -26.01 -12.91 -27.99
CA THR A 277 -27.43 -12.58 -28.13
C THR A 277 -27.62 -11.11 -27.77
N VAL A 278 -28.06 -10.29 -28.73
CA VAL A 278 -28.31 -8.84 -28.59
C VAL A 278 -29.79 -8.52 -28.86
N PRO A 279 -30.30 -7.34 -28.48
CA PRO A 279 -31.66 -6.91 -28.79
C PRO A 279 -32.01 -7.10 -30.27
N GLY A 280 -33.14 -7.75 -30.53
CA GLY A 280 -33.61 -8.08 -31.88
C GLY A 280 -33.26 -9.49 -32.36
N LEU A 281 -32.41 -10.24 -31.64
CA LEU A 281 -32.16 -11.66 -31.91
C LEU A 281 -33.00 -12.57 -31.01
N SER A 282 -33.69 -13.54 -31.62
CA SER A 282 -34.41 -14.62 -30.90
C SER A 282 -33.55 -15.88 -30.70
N ARG A 283 -32.36 -15.94 -31.31
CA ARG A 283 -31.38 -17.02 -31.13
C ARG A 283 -29.95 -16.46 -31.05
N PRO A 284 -29.05 -17.08 -30.27
CA PRO A 284 -27.66 -16.66 -30.22
C PRO A 284 -26.98 -16.77 -31.58
N GLN A 285 -26.22 -15.76 -31.95
CA GLN A 285 -25.32 -15.80 -33.10
C GLN A 285 -23.96 -16.31 -32.65
N GLN A 286 -23.48 -17.35 -33.30
CA GLN A 286 -22.17 -17.94 -33.01
C GLN A 286 -21.15 -17.49 -34.05
N MET A 287 -19.97 -17.08 -33.57
CA MET A 287 -18.88 -16.63 -34.42
C MET A 287 -17.54 -17.20 -33.93
N PRO A 288 -16.68 -17.69 -34.84
CA PRO A 288 -15.34 -18.16 -34.48
C PRO A 288 -14.47 -17.00 -34.04
N VAL A 289 -13.66 -17.22 -33.00
CA VAL A 289 -12.70 -16.20 -32.55
C VAL A 289 -11.56 -16.10 -33.58
N PRO A 290 -11.34 -14.92 -34.19
CA PRO A 290 -10.38 -14.76 -35.28
C PRO A 290 -8.92 -14.79 -34.81
N ALA A 291 -8.01 -15.06 -35.74
CA ALA A 291 -6.57 -14.96 -35.51
C ALA A 291 -6.12 -13.48 -35.34
N GLU A 292 -6.77 -12.60 -36.07
CA GLU A 292 -6.44 -11.19 -36.24
C GLU A 292 -6.92 -10.32 -35.08
N ARG A 293 -6.03 -9.46 -34.59
CA ARG A 293 -6.32 -8.49 -33.53
C ARG A 293 -7.10 -7.31 -34.09
N ASN A 294 -8.07 -6.80 -33.33
CA ASN A 294 -8.94 -5.67 -33.70
C ASN A 294 -9.84 -5.91 -34.91
N LEU A 295 -10.12 -7.16 -35.27
CA LEU A 295 -11.08 -7.47 -36.33
C LEU A 295 -12.50 -7.21 -35.83
N ALA A 296 -13.23 -6.33 -36.55
CA ALA A 296 -14.64 -6.06 -36.32
C ALA A 296 -15.51 -6.98 -37.18
N VAL A 297 -16.38 -7.75 -36.53
CA VAL A 297 -17.33 -8.67 -37.15
C VAL A 297 -18.75 -8.21 -36.84
N ASN A 298 -19.54 -7.93 -37.88
CA ASN A 298 -20.93 -7.54 -37.70
C ASN A 298 -21.76 -8.71 -37.16
N VAL A 299 -22.67 -8.44 -36.23
CA VAL A 299 -23.65 -9.42 -35.74
C VAL A 299 -24.79 -9.48 -36.77
N PRO A 300 -24.94 -10.57 -37.55
CA PRO A 300 -25.81 -10.60 -38.71
C PRO A 300 -27.28 -10.27 -38.36
N GLY A 301 -27.90 -9.41 -39.18
CA GLY A 301 -29.30 -9.02 -39.00
C GLY A 301 -29.56 -7.98 -37.90
N THR A 302 -28.51 -7.36 -37.36
CA THR A 302 -28.61 -6.37 -36.28
C THR A 302 -27.68 -5.18 -36.53
N PRO A 303 -27.86 -4.03 -35.86
CA PRO A 303 -26.92 -2.90 -35.92
C PRO A 303 -25.66 -3.11 -35.05
N TYR A 304 -25.46 -4.29 -34.45
CA TYR A 304 -24.35 -4.55 -33.53
C TYR A 304 -23.13 -5.12 -34.24
N SER A 305 -21.94 -4.88 -33.69
CA SER A 305 -20.68 -5.47 -34.14
C SER A 305 -19.79 -5.87 -32.96
N VAL A 306 -19.05 -6.97 -33.11
CA VAL A 306 -18.05 -7.45 -32.15
C VAL A 306 -16.65 -7.17 -32.69
N THR A 307 -15.84 -6.44 -31.93
CA THR A 307 -14.42 -6.19 -32.24
C THR A 307 -13.55 -7.03 -31.32
N PHE A 308 -12.92 -8.08 -31.84
CA PHE A 308 -12.03 -8.95 -31.06
C PHE A 308 -10.72 -8.23 -30.73
N LYS A 309 -10.37 -8.14 -29.44
CA LYS A 309 -9.21 -7.38 -28.96
C LYS A 309 -8.03 -8.26 -28.62
N ASP A 310 -8.21 -9.30 -27.84
CA ASP A 310 -7.14 -10.24 -27.48
C ASP A 310 -7.67 -11.67 -27.30
N TYR A 311 -6.77 -12.63 -27.51
CA TYR A 311 -6.95 -14.03 -27.16
C TYR A 311 -5.78 -14.45 -26.29
N PHE A 312 -6.08 -14.99 -25.12
CA PHE A 312 -5.12 -15.45 -24.13
C PHE A 312 -5.26 -16.97 -24.01
N PRO A 313 -4.36 -17.77 -24.58
CA PRO A 313 -4.42 -19.22 -24.41
C PRO A 313 -4.27 -19.65 -22.93
N ASP A 314 -3.40 -19.00 -22.16
CA ASP A 314 -3.18 -19.28 -20.74
C ASP A 314 -3.23 -17.98 -19.93
N PHE A 315 -4.45 -17.46 -19.78
CA PHE A 315 -4.68 -16.20 -19.10
C PHE A 315 -4.14 -16.25 -17.66
N ALA A 316 -3.31 -15.26 -17.34
CA ALA A 316 -2.96 -14.92 -15.97
C ALA A 316 -2.95 -13.41 -15.79
N ILE A 317 -3.32 -13.00 -14.59
CA ILE A 317 -3.06 -11.66 -14.11
C ILE A 317 -1.79 -11.79 -13.29
N THR A 318 -0.71 -11.21 -13.80
CA THR A 318 0.52 -11.06 -13.04
C THR A 318 0.63 -9.61 -12.59
N GLU A 319 1.62 -9.32 -11.77
CA GLU A 319 1.96 -7.94 -11.41
C GLU A 319 2.34 -7.08 -12.66
N GLU A 320 2.60 -7.69 -13.84
CA GLU A 320 2.82 -7.05 -15.15
C GLU A 320 1.52 -6.70 -15.90
N GLY A 321 0.36 -7.11 -15.38
CA GLY A 321 -0.93 -6.97 -16.02
C GLY A 321 -1.45 -8.29 -16.61
N VAL A 322 -2.34 -8.18 -17.59
CA VAL A 322 -2.94 -9.34 -18.24
C VAL A 322 -1.96 -9.93 -19.26
N ILE A 323 -1.53 -11.16 -19.03
CA ILE A 323 -0.64 -11.89 -19.93
C ILE A 323 -1.23 -13.26 -20.32
N SER A 324 -0.67 -13.86 -21.36
CA SER A 324 -0.77 -15.30 -21.57
C SER A 324 0.53 -15.96 -21.11
N ARG A 325 0.48 -16.83 -20.10
CA ARG A 325 1.69 -17.51 -19.56
C ARG A 325 2.33 -18.46 -20.55
N SER A 326 1.54 -19.00 -21.47
CA SER A 326 1.98 -19.92 -22.50
C SER A 326 1.08 -19.81 -23.75
N GLU A 327 1.55 -20.37 -24.86
CA GLU A 327 0.77 -20.55 -26.09
C GLU A 327 -0.18 -21.77 -26.01
N THR A 328 -0.01 -22.59 -24.97
CA THR A 328 -0.87 -23.74 -24.70
C THR A 328 -2.16 -23.25 -24.06
N PRO A 329 -3.34 -23.68 -24.52
CA PRO A 329 -4.61 -23.12 -24.08
C PRO A 329 -5.05 -23.64 -22.68
N ASN A 330 -4.25 -23.41 -21.63
CA ASN A 330 -4.48 -23.92 -20.27
C ASN A 330 -5.58 -23.15 -19.51
N ASN A 331 -5.75 -21.86 -19.79
CA ASN A 331 -6.80 -21.01 -19.23
C ASN A 331 -7.28 -20.02 -20.30
N PRO A 332 -8.03 -20.50 -21.32
CA PRO A 332 -8.33 -19.70 -22.48
C PRO A 332 -9.29 -18.57 -22.15
N ALA A 333 -8.91 -17.34 -22.49
CA ALA A 333 -9.77 -16.17 -22.38
C ALA A 333 -9.77 -15.35 -23.66
N ILE A 334 -10.85 -14.61 -23.90
CA ILE A 334 -10.95 -13.64 -25.01
C ILE A 334 -11.39 -12.30 -24.48
N SER A 335 -10.82 -11.22 -25.02
CA SER A 335 -11.34 -9.88 -24.84
C SER A 335 -11.92 -9.34 -26.14
N PHE A 336 -13.06 -8.67 -26.07
CA PHE A 336 -13.71 -8.05 -27.23
C PHE A 336 -14.54 -6.83 -26.83
N ILE A 337 -14.86 -5.99 -27.81
CA ILE A 337 -15.78 -4.86 -27.66
C ILE A 337 -17.04 -5.14 -28.47
N LEU A 338 -18.21 -5.14 -27.83
CA LEU A 338 -19.51 -5.11 -28.48
C LEU A 338 -19.90 -3.65 -28.72
N SER A 339 -20.26 -3.29 -29.95
CA SER A 339 -20.71 -1.94 -30.32
C SER A 339 -22.12 -1.99 -30.86
N GLY A 340 -22.95 -1.02 -30.48
CA GLY A 340 -24.34 -0.90 -30.90
C GLY A 340 -24.87 0.53 -30.83
N PRO A 341 -26.16 0.75 -31.13
CA PRO A 341 -26.80 2.07 -31.05
C PRO A 341 -26.74 2.70 -29.65
N GLU A 342 -26.70 1.88 -28.60
CA GLU A 342 -26.69 2.30 -27.19
C GLU A 342 -25.29 2.70 -26.71
N GLY A 343 -24.23 2.33 -27.44
CA GLY A 343 -22.84 2.57 -27.04
C GLY A 343 -21.94 1.38 -27.31
N THR A 344 -20.89 1.24 -26.51
CA THR A 344 -19.91 0.15 -26.62
C THR A 344 -19.62 -0.48 -25.26
N ASP A 345 -19.61 -1.81 -25.20
CA ASP A 345 -19.30 -2.59 -24.02
C ASP A 345 -18.08 -3.47 -24.24
N ALA A 346 -17.15 -3.47 -23.28
CA ALA A 346 -15.98 -4.35 -23.29
C ALA A 346 -16.25 -5.62 -22.48
N TYR A 347 -15.84 -6.76 -23.01
CA TYR A 347 -15.98 -8.07 -22.40
C TYR A 347 -14.64 -8.77 -22.31
N LEU A 348 -14.43 -9.50 -21.22
CA LEU A 348 -13.37 -10.49 -21.04
C LEU A 348 -14.06 -11.79 -20.59
N LEU A 349 -14.03 -12.82 -21.43
CA LEU A 349 -14.71 -14.08 -21.15
C LEU A 349 -13.71 -15.23 -21.07
N PHE A 350 -13.94 -16.13 -20.13
CA PHE A 350 -13.13 -17.31 -19.87
C PHE A 350 -13.84 -18.57 -20.37
N ALA A 351 -13.10 -19.44 -21.03
CA ALA A 351 -13.67 -20.71 -21.52
C ALA A 351 -13.97 -21.69 -20.38
N LEU A 352 -13.18 -21.64 -19.30
CA LEU A 352 -13.37 -22.48 -18.11
C LEU A 352 -14.40 -21.91 -17.13
N HIS A 353 -14.79 -20.64 -17.30
CA HIS A 353 -15.70 -19.93 -16.40
C HIS A 353 -16.66 -19.02 -17.19
N PRO A 354 -17.65 -19.59 -17.92
CA PRO A 354 -18.60 -18.83 -18.74
C PRO A 354 -19.51 -17.90 -17.91
N ASP A 355 -19.71 -18.21 -16.63
CA ASP A 355 -20.51 -17.42 -15.68
C ASP A 355 -19.74 -16.25 -15.06
N PHE A 356 -18.45 -16.09 -15.38
CA PHE A 356 -17.57 -15.02 -14.91
C PHE A 356 -17.83 -13.69 -15.65
N GLN A 357 -19.10 -13.35 -15.85
CA GLN A 357 -19.54 -12.09 -16.47
C GLN A 357 -19.31 -10.87 -15.56
N SER A 358 -18.89 -11.06 -14.30
CA SER A 358 -18.98 -10.05 -13.23
C SER A 358 -17.68 -9.36 -12.81
N MET A 359 -16.49 -9.70 -13.36
CA MET A 359 -15.23 -9.01 -13.01
C MET A 359 -14.98 -7.71 -13.78
N HIS A 360 -15.94 -7.28 -14.57
CA HIS A 360 -16.03 -5.92 -15.05
C HIS A 360 -17.34 -5.35 -14.52
N GLY A 361 -17.26 -4.62 -13.41
CA GLY A 361 -18.36 -3.80 -12.88
C GLY A 361 -18.82 -2.66 -13.81
N PHE A 362 -18.65 -2.81 -15.13
CA PHE A 362 -19.25 -1.92 -16.09
C PHE A 362 -20.74 -2.27 -16.18
N LYS A 363 -21.61 -1.30 -15.90
CA LYS A 363 -22.98 -1.34 -16.43
C LYS A 363 -22.85 -1.49 -17.94
N HIS A 364 -23.19 -2.66 -18.46
CA HIS A 364 -23.26 -2.86 -19.90
C HIS A 364 -24.40 -2.02 -20.46
N ALA A 365 -24.09 -1.10 -21.37
CA ALA A 365 -25.08 -0.27 -22.04
C ALA A 365 -25.98 -1.09 -22.97
N ILE A 366 -25.45 -2.21 -23.47
CA ILE A 366 -26.11 -3.14 -24.38
C ILE A 366 -26.62 -4.35 -23.56
N PRO A 367 -27.94 -4.62 -23.53
CA PRO A 367 -28.48 -5.79 -22.86
C PRO A 367 -28.22 -7.06 -23.69
N ALA A 368 -26.97 -7.51 -23.69
CA ALA A 368 -26.49 -8.68 -24.44
C ALA A 368 -26.19 -9.86 -23.50
N GLN A 369 -26.47 -11.08 -23.97
CA GLN A 369 -25.96 -12.31 -23.37
C GLN A 369 -24.82 -12.84 -24.21
N VAL A 370 -23.65 -13.01 -23.59
CA VAL A 370 -22.45 -13.48 -24.26
C VAL A 370 -21.86 -14.69 -23.53
N SER A 371 -21.37 -15.66 -24.29
CA SER A 371 -20.63 -16.80 -23.74
C SER A 371 -19.51 -17.20 -24.69
N TYR A 372 -18.41 -17.68 -24.12
CA TYR A 372 -17.24 -18.12 -24.87
C TYR A 372 -17.01 -19.60 -24.61
N THR A 373 -16.94 -20.38 -25.68
CA THR A 373 -16.65 -21.82 -25.61
C THR A 373 -15.34 -22.10 -26.32
N HIS A 374 -14.41 -22.79 -25.65
CA HIS A 374 -13.12 -23.19 -26.21
C HIS A 374 -12.92 -24.68 -26.03
N ALA A 375 -12.35 -25.36 -27.03
CA ALA A 375 -12.06 -26.80 -26.92
C ALA A 375 -11.09 -27.15 -25.79
N ALA A 376 -10.34 -26.17 -25.27
CA ALA A 376 -9.47 -26.34 -24.10
C ALA A 376 -10.11 -25.92 -22.77
N GLY A 377 -11.26 -25.23 -22.77
CA GLY A 377 -12.13 -25.17 -21.57
C GLY A 377 -12.73 -26.54 -21.21
N ASP A 378 -12.47 -27.50 -22.07
CA ASP A 378 -12.91 -28.89 -22.03
C ASP A 378 -11.72 -29.86 -21.89
N MET A 379 -10.48 -29.34 -21.78
CA MET A 379 -9.25 -30.12 -21.59
C MET A 379 -8.47 -29.60 -20.37
N LEU A 380 -8.13 -30.51 -19.47
CA LEU A 380 -7.31 -30.19 -18.29
C LEU A 380 -5.87 -29.88 -18.73
N PRO A 381 -5.16 -28.97 -18.02
CA PRO A 381 -3.75 -28.69 -18.32
C PRO A 381 -2.91 -29.96 -18.18
N PRO A 382 -1.71 -30.04 -18.80
CA PRO A 382 -0.79 -31.14 -18.51
C PRO A 382 -0.43 -31.14 -17.01
N ASN A 383 -0.06 -32.29 -16.46
CA ASN A 383 0.31 -32.44 -15.05
C ASN A 383 -0.77 -32.02 -14.02
N ALA A 384 -2.04 -32.02 -14.41
CA ALA A 384 -3.14 -31.63 -13.55
C ALA A 384 -3.57 -32.75 -12.60
N ILE A 385 -3.92 -32.36 -11.38
CA ILE A 385 -4.74 -33.10 -10.42
C ILE A 385 -6.06 -32.35 -10.33
N ALA A 386 -7.00 -32.66 -11.21
CA ALA A 386 -8.29 -31.98 -11.26
C ALA A 386 -9.35 -32.75 -10.50
N ILE A 387 -9.76 -32.21 -9.35
CA ILE A 387 -10.93 -32.66 -8.60
C ILE A 387 -12.15 -32.06 -9.30
N LEU A 388 -13.11 -32.90 -9.67
CA LEU A 388 -14.31 -32.49 -10.37
C LEU A 388 -15.55 -32.80 -9.53
N ARG A 389 -16.43 -31.81 -9.40
CA ARG A 389 -17.81 -32.02 -8.94
C ARG A 389 -18.70 -32.32 -10.14
N THR A 390 -19.33 -33.48 -10.14
CA THR A 390 -20.22 -33.93 -11.22
C THR A 390 -21.58 -33.21 -11.18
N PRO A 391 -22.37 -33.25 -12.27
CA PRO A 391 -23.75 -32.74 -12.26
C PRO A 391 -24.62 -33.39 -11.17
N SER A 392 -24.32 -34.65 -10.81
CA SER A 392 -24.96 -35.38 -9.70
C SER A 392 -24.42 -35.00 -8.31
N LYS A 393 -23.62 -33.93 -8.21
CA LYS A 393 -22.93 -33.43 -7.00
C LYS A 393 -21.95 -34.42 -6.34
N GLY A 394 -21.52 -35.45 -7.07
CA GLY A 394 -20.47 -36.37 -6.61
C GLY A 394 -19.08 -35.85 -6.93
N LEU A 395 -18.04 -36.38 -6.27
CA LEU A 395 -16.65 -36.03 -6.56
C LEU A 395 -15.95 -37.15 -7.35
N MET A 396 -15.11 -36.73 -8.29
CA MET A 396 -14.14 -37.56 -8.99
C MET A 396 -12.83 -36.80 -9.14
N ALA A 397 -11.75 -37.46 -9.53
CA ALA A 397 -10.53 -36.78 -9.95
C ALA A 397 -10.13 -37.22 -11.36
N VAL A 398 -9.52 -36.32 -12.11
CA VAL A 398 -8.88 -36.61 -13.40
C VAL A 398 -7.44 -36.15 -13.29
N LEU A 399 -6.52 -37.09 -13.45
CA LEU A 399 -5.09 -36.83 -13.46
C LEU A 399 -4.62 -36.76 -14.90
N THR A 400 -3.84 -35.75 -15.25
CA THR A 400 -3.22 -35.66 -16.57
C THR A 400 -1.69 -35.80 -16.45
N GLY A 401 -1.10 -36.56 -17.37
CA GLY A 401 0.35 -36.61 -17.55
C GLY A 401 0.87 -35.42 -18.36
N SER A 402 2.19 -35.32 -18.49
CA SER A 402 2.86 -34.36 -19.38
C SER A 402 2.55 -34.63 -20.86
N ASP A 403 2.22 -35.87 -21.20
CA ASP A 403 1.73 -36.34 -22.50
C ASP A 403 0.20 -36.18 -22.68
N GLN A 404 -0.47 -35.55 -21.71
CA GLN A 404 -1.93 -35.41 -21.60
C GLN A 404 -2.73 -36.72 -21.54
N GLN A 405 -2.08 -37.86 -21.28
CA GLN A 405 -2.81 -39.08 -20.94
C GLN A 405 -3.60 -38.86 -19.65
N ARG A 406 -4.86 -39.33 -19.66
CA ARG A 406 -5.80 -39.07 -18.56
C ARG A 406 -6.05 -40.33 -17.76
N GLN A 407 -6.01 -40.19 -16.44
CA GLN A 407 -6.44 -41.20 -15.49
C GLN A 407 -7.64 -40.66 -14.71
N VAL A 408 -8.79 -41.33 -14.85
CA VAL A 408 -10.02 -40.94 -14.15
C VAL A 408 -10.18 -41.79 -12.89
N ILE A 409 -10.42 -41.13 -11.76
CA ILE A 409 -10.66 -41.73 -10.44
C ILE A 409 -12.10 -41.47 -10.05
N LYS A 410 -12.92 -42.54 -10.02
CA LYS A 410 -14.34 -42.47 -9.64
C LYS A 410 -14.75 -43.72 -8.84
N PRO A 411 -15.31 -43.59 -7.63
CA PRO A 411 -15.54 -42.34 -6.88
C PRO A 411 -14.24 -41.79 -6.26
N LEU A 412 -14.18 -40.48 -6.03
CA LEU A 412 -13.15 -39.88 -5.19
C LEU A 412 -13.60 -39.93 -3.72
N ALA A 413 -12.81 -40.58 -2.87
CA ALA A 413 -13.11 -40.79 -1.45
C ALA A 413 -12.27 -39.89 -0.56
N LEU A 414 -12.85 -39.47 0.57
CA LEU A 414 -12.13 -38.72 1.60
C LEU A 414 -11.07 -39.60 2.27
N ASN A 415 -10.00 -38.97 2.73
CA ASN A 415 -8.90 -39.55 3.48
C ASN A 415 -8.21 -40.76 2.82
N THR A 416 -8.33 -40.87 1.50
CA THR A 416 -7.67 -41.90 0.68
C THR A 416 -6.51 -41.27 -0.09
N ASP A 417 -5.37 -41.95 -0.13
CA ASP A 417 -4.21 -41.50 -0.92
C ASP A 417 -4.35 -41.92 -2.37
N TYR A 418 -4.15 -40.95 -3.26
CA TYR A 418 -4.15 -41.15 -4.70
C TYR A 418 -2.82 -40.68 -5.25
N THR A 419 -2.17 -41.51 -6.06
CA THR A 419 -0.86 -41.21 -6.64
C THR A 419 -0.99 -40.85 -8.11
N GLN A 420 -0.45 -39.70 -8.49
CA GLN A 420 -0.18 -39.34 -9.88
C GLN A 420 1.16 -39.95 -10.28
N ALA A 421 1.14 -41.24 -10.63
CA ALA A 421 2.34 -42.03 -10.93
C ALA A 421 3.30 -41.39 -11.95
N PRO A 422 2.85 -40.67 -13.01
CA PRO A 422 3.75 -40.02 -13.97
C PRO A 422 4.69 -38.97 -13.36
N LEU A 423 4.29 -38.35 -12.25
CA LEU A 423 5.03 -37.25 -11.61
C LEU A 423 5.42 -37.55 -10.16
N GLY A 424 4.96 -38.67 -9.58
CA GLY A 424 5.26 -39.06 -8.20
C GLY A 424 4.48 -38.32 -7.11
N TYR A 425 3.59 -37.39 -7.47
CA TYR A 425 2.75 -36.68 -6.48
C TYR A 425 1.73 -37.63 -5.84
N THR A 426 1.48 -37.45 -4.54
CA THR A 426 0.34 -38.07 -3.84
C THR A 426 -0.58 -36.97 -3.35
N PHE A 427 -1.89 -37.13 -3.56
CA PHE A 427 -2.89 -36.22 -3.02
C PHE A 427 -3.95 -36.97 -2.23
N ARG A 428 -4.53 -36.28 -1.25
CA ARG A 428 -5.58 -36.78 -0.37
C ARG A 428 -6.64 -35.69 -0.19
N LEU A 429 -7.90 -36.07 -0.41
CA LEU A 429 -9.04 -35.21 -0.12
C LEU A 429 -9.39 -35.30 1.37
N LEU A 430 -9.17 -34.24 2.14
CA LEU A 430 -9.41 -34.23 3.59
C LEU A 430 -10.86 -33.88 3.93
N ALA A 431 -11.44 -32.92 3.22
CA ALA A 431 -12.80 -32.44 3.42
C ALA A 431 -13.46 -32.01 2.10
N SER A 432 -14.79 -32.00 2.09
CA SER A 432 -15.63 -31.49 1.00
C SER A 432 -16.82 -30.78 1.61
N TYR A 433 -16.92 -29.46 1.40
CA TYR A 433 -17.99 -28.59 1.91
C TYR A 433 -18.84 -28.11 0.75
N PRO A 434 -20.06 -28.65 0.56
CA PRO A 434 -20.94 -28.20 -0.51
C PRO A 434 -21.41 -26.76 -0.35
N ARG A 435 -21.44 -26.23 0.88
CA ARG A 435 -21.87 -24.86 1.19
C ARG A 435 -20.79 -24.17 1.99
N ALA A 436 -19.61 -24.06 1.38
CA ALA A 436 -18.46 -23.42 1.99
C ALA A 436 -18.69 -21.91 2.13
N ARG A 437 -18.48 -21.39 3.34
CA ARG A 437 -18.35 -19.96 3.61
C ARG A 437 -16.92 -19.69 4.03
N LEU A 438 -16.25 -18.79 3.30
CA LEU A 438 -14.98 -18.23 3.71
C LEU A 438 -15.25 -17.06 4.65
N THR A 439 -14.63 -17.08 5.83
CA THR A 439 -14.70 -16.01 6.82
C THR A 439 -13.30 -15.57 7.17
N GLU A 440 -13.03 -14.28 7.04
CA GLU A 440 -11.78 -13.68 7.47
C GLU A 440 -11.91 -13.10 8.86
N THR A 441 -10.92 -13.38 9.70
CA THR A 441 -10.80 -12.82 11.04
C THR A 441 -9.53 -12.01 11.13
N ILE A 442 -9.67 -10.73 11.49
CA ILE A 442 -8.56 -9.81 11.71
C ILE A 442 -8.18 -9.85 13.20
N SER A 443 -6.90 -10.10 13.47
CA SER A 443 -6.34 -10.13 14.82
C SER A 443 -5.05 -9.33 14.94
N ASN A 444 -4.78 -8.82 16.14
CA ASN A 444 -3.59 -8.01 16.44
C ASN A 444 -2.50 -8.88 17.08
N ARG A 445 -1.71 -9.60 16.27
CA ARG A 445 -0.62 -10.46 16.75
C ARG A 445 0.47 -10.63 15.70
N SER A 446 1.38 -9.69 15.53
CA SER A 446 2.62 -9.99 14.82
C SER A 446 3.77 -9.13 15.30
N ASN A 447 4.97 -9.70 15.28
CA ASN A 447 6.22 -8.98 15.47
C ASN A 447 6.97 -8.81 14.13
N GLU A 448 6.41 -9.34 13.03
CA GLU A 448 7.14 -9.60 11.78
C GLU A 448 6.50 -8.93 10.55
N ILE A 449 5.20 -8.62 10.56
CA ILE A 449 4.51 -7.94 9.46
C ILE A 449 3.67 -6.80 10.04
N HIS A 450 4.07 -5.56 9.77
CA HIS A 450 3.36 -4.35 10.18
C HIS A 450 2.31 -4.01 9.12
N ALA A 451 1.18 -4.70 9.16
CA ALA A 451 -0.01 -4.33 8.40
C ALA A 451 -0.97 -3.60 9.33
N GLU A 452 -1.31 -2.36 9.03
CA GLU A 452 -2.20 -1.56 9.87
C GLU A 452 -3.67 -1.73 9.43
N ALA A 453 -4.60 -1.79 10.37
CA ALA A 453 -6.04 -1.71 10.07
C ALA A 453 -6.83 -0.99 11.15
N ILE A 454 -7.96 -0.43 10.74
CA ILE A 454 -8.96 0.18 11.60
C ILE A 454 -10.27 -0.58 11.50
N HIS A 455 -10.98 -0.69 12.62
CA HIS A 455 -12.38 -1.07 12.59
C HIS A 455 -13.22 0.21 12.64
N VAL A 456 -14.16 0.31 11.71
CA VAL A 456 -15.02 1.48 11.56
C VAL A 456 -16.48 1.10 11.69
N ILE A 457 -17.23 1.97 12.35
CA ILE A 457 -18.67 1.85 12.57
C ILE A 457 -19.31 3.11 12.03
N GLY A 458 -20.11 2.99 10.96
CA GLY A 458 -20.89 4.08 10.41
C GLY A 458 -22.31 4.05 10.94
N THR A 459 -22.84 5.21 11.36
CA THR A 459 -24.25 5.38 11.69
C THR A 459 -24.87 6.55 10.94
N GLU A 460 -26.03 6.33 10.34
CA GLU A 460 -26.85 7.34 9.68
C GLU A 460 -28.31 7.09 10.06
N GLY A 461 -28.93 8.00 10.82
CA GLY A 461 -30.30 7.81 11.29
C GLY A 461 -30.44 6.58 12.18
N SER A 462 -31.18 5.57 11.70
CA SER A 462 -31.33 4.27 12.38
C SER A 462 -30.42 3.19 11.82
N SER A 463 -29.81 3.38 10.66
CA SER A 463 -28.89 2.41 10.09
C SER A 463 -27.52 2.49 10.77
N LYS A 464 -26.96 1.30 11.01
CA LYS A 464 -25.62 1.07 11.53
C LYS A 464 -24.98 -0.03 10.68
N ASP A 465 -23.78 0.21 10.19
CA ASP A 465 -22.94 -0.79 9.54
C ASP A 465 -21.49 -0.68 10.02
N GLU A 466 -20.73 -1.76 9.92
CA GLU A 466 -19.36 -1.82 10.41
C GLU A 466 -18.45 -2.70 9.55
N ALA A 467 -17.18 -2.31 9.45
CA ALA A 467 -16.20 -3.02 8.64
C ALA A 467 -14.77 -2.81 9.16
N TRP A 468 -13.88 -3.74 8.81
CA TRP A 468 -12.44 -3.53 8.91
C TRP A 468 -11.91 -2.87 7.63
N VAL A 469 -10.99 -1.93 7.79
CA VAL A 469 -10.31 -1.24 6.68
C VAL A 469 -8.81 -1.35 6.89
N LEU A 470 -8.12 -2.09 6.01
CA LEU A 470 -6.67 -2.20 6.01
C LEU A 470 -6.04 -0.93 5.40
N LEU A 471 -4.79 -0.63 5.79
CA LEU A 471 -4.05 0.48 5.23
C LEU A 471 -3.85 0.30 3.72
N ARG A 472 -4.13 1.36 2.96
CA ARG A 472 -4.22 1.44 1.47
C ARG A 472 -5.43 0.73 0.86
N ASN A 473 -6.35 0.22 1.68
CA ASN A 473 -7.58 -0.39 1.24
C ASN A 473 -8.80 0.47 1.62
N SER A 474 -9.97 0.02 1.19
CA SER A 474 -11.25 0.62 1.51
C SER A 474 -12.31 -0.43 1.81
N ALA A 475 -13.34 -0.01 2.54
CA ALA A 475 -14.54 -0.82 2.81
C ALA A 475 -15.81 -0.01 2.49
N GLU A 476 -16.87 -0.71 2.11
CA GLU A 476 -18.19 -0.14 1.88
C GLU A 476 -19.08 -0.31 3.10
N LEU A 477 -19.73 0.76 3.54
CA LEU A 477 -20.77 0.76 4.57
C LEU A 477 -22.13 1.04 3.93
N GLN A 478 -23.09 0.15 4.18
CA GLN A 478 -24.46 0.23 3.68
C GLN A 478 -25.36 1.00 4.67
N LEU A 479 -25.56 2.29 4.41
CA LEU A 479 -26.33 3.20 5.28
C LEU A 479 -27.68 3.60 4.67
N ASP A 480 -28.52 4.32 5.44
CA ASP A 480 -29.91 4.69 5.10
C ASP A 480 -30.04 5.33 3.71
N LYS A 481 -29.11 6.24 3.34
CA LYS A 481 -29.11 6.95 2.05
C LYS A 481 -28.22 6.30 0.99
N GLY A 482 -27.85 5.04 1.17
CA GLY A 482 -27.01 4.27 0.27
C GLY A 482 -25.56 4.16 0.73
N ARG A 483 -24.73 3.59 -0.14
CA ARG A 483 -23.36 3.19 0.17
C ARG A 483 -22.43 4.36 0.46
N VAL A 484 -21.48 4.12 1.34
CA VAL A 484 -20.40 5.03 1.74
C VAL A 484 -19.11 4.25 1.70
N VAL A 485 -18.10 4.79 1.04
CA VAL A 485 -16.77 4.18 1.01
C VAL A 485 -15.91 4.86 2.07
N VAL A 486 -15.26 4.04 2.88
CA VAL A 486 -14.27 4.45 3.87
C VAL A 486 -12.92 3.90 3.43
N GLU A 487 -11.99 4.79 3.09
CA GLU A 487 -10.60 4.43 2.80
C GLU A 487 -9.72 4.71 4.00
N PHE A 488 -8.75 3.85 4.25
CA PHE A 488 -7.69 4.08 5.22
C PHE A 488 -6.35 4.11 4.49
N ARG A 489 -5.67 5.26 4.43
CA ARG A 489 -4.46 5.42 3.62
C ARG A 489 -3.51 6.49 4.15
N PRO A 490 -2.22 6.51 3.73
CA PRO A 490 -1.32 7.62 4.03
C PRO A 490 -1.89 8.96 3.56
N ASP A 491 -1.64 10.03 4.33
CA ASP A 491 -1.99 11.38 3.89
C ASP A 491 -1.21 11.73 2.62
N GLN A 492 -1.89 12.31 1.65
CA GLN A 492 -1.34 12.56 0.32
C GLN A 492 -1.23 14.05 0.08
N ARG A 493 -0.06 14.47 -0.40
CA ARG A 493 0.19 15.87 -0.75
C ARG A 493 0.71 16.00 -2.17
N LYS A 494 -0.01 16.78 -2.98
CA LYS A 494 0.42 17.12 -4.33
C LYS A 494 1.56 18.13 -4.30
N LEU A 495 2.62 17.85 -5.08
CA LEU A 495 3.76 18.74 -5.25
C LEU A 495 3.56 19.71 -6.43
N PRO A 496 4.25 20.86 -6.42
CA PRO A 496 4.26 21.78 -7.57
C PRO A 496 5.10 21.27 -8.75
N VAL A 497 5.68 20.06 -8.65
CA VAL A 497 6.50 19.43 -9.68
C VAL A 497 6.10 17.98 -9.86
N THR A 498 6.21 17.50 -11.10
CA THR A 498 6.04 16.10 -11.46
C THR A 498 7.40 15.48 -11.71
N ILE A 499 7.65 14.29 -11.17
CA ILE A 499 8.86 13.51 -11.37
C ILE A 499 8.51 12.27 -12.18
N LYS A 500 9.13 12.10 -13.35
CA LYS A 500 9.04 10.88 -14.15
C LYS A 500 10.29 10.04 -13.94
N LEU A 501 10.14 8.76 -13.61
CA LEU A 501 11.26 7.82 -13.61
C LEU A 501 11.52 7.37 -15.05
N LEU A 502 12.73 7.59 -15.55
CA LEU A 502 13.16 7.21 -16.89
C LEU A 502 13.83 5.84 -16.90
N ASP A 503 14.70 5.59 -15.93
CA ASP A 503 15.46 4.34 -15.79
C ASP A 503 15.91 4.19 -14.32
N PHE A 504 15.75 2.99 -13.75
CA PHE A 504 16.26 2.65 -12.43
C PHE A 504 17.32 1.57 -12.51
N ARG A 505 18.44 1.78 -11.81
CA ARG A 505 19.56 0.85 -11.81
C ARG A 505 20.01 0.51 -10.39
N LYS A 506 19.99 -0.78 -10.08
CA LYS A 506 20.61 -1.38 -8.89
C LYS A 506 22.06 -1.73 -9.19
N ILE A 507 22.98 -1.08 -8.52
CA ILE A 507 24.41 -1.39 -8.55
C ILE A 507 24.66 -2.44 -7.46
N THR A 508 25.32 -3.55 -7.79
CA THR A 508 25.67 -4.61 -6.83
C THR A 508 27.16 -4.63 -6.51
N TYR A 509 27.56 -5.30 -5.44
CA TYR A 509 28.98 -5.61 -5.23
C TYR A 509 29.45 -6.68 -6.23
N PRO A 510 30.65 -6.55 -6.81
CA PRO A 510 31.19 -7.54 -7.73
C PRO A 510 31.13 -8.96 -7.15
N GLY A 511 30.50 -9.89 -7.87
CA GLY A 511 30.38 -11.29 -7.45
C GLY A 511 29.27 -11.59 -6.43
N THR A 512 28.40 -10.63 -6.11
CA THR A 512 27.25 -10.84 -5.21
C THR A 512 25.96 -10.24 -5.77
N SER A 513 24.80 -10.66 -5.26
CA SER A 513 23.51 -10.01 -5.50
C SER A 513 23.20 -8.85 -4.53
N MET A 514 24.11 -8.56 -3.59
CA MET A 514 23.93 -7.48 -2.61
C MET A 514 24.05 -6.11 -3.27
N ALA A 515 23.10 -5.23 -2.99
CA ALA A 515 23.12 -3.85 -3.48
C ALA A 515 24.29 -3.06 -2.86
N SER A 516 25.07 -2.40 -3.70
CA SER A 516 26.10 -1.43 -3.33
C SER A 516 25.66 0.02 -3.58
N GLY A 517 24.70 0.23 -4.49
CA GLY A 517 24.17 1.54 -4.80
C GLY A 517 22.89 1.50 -5.64
N PHE A 518 22.17 2.61 -5.66
CA PHE A 518 20.97 2.78 -6.47
C PHE A 518 21.05 4.10 -7.22
N GLU A 519 20.62 4.08 -8.47
CA GLU A 519 20.52 5.25 -9.33
C GLU A 519 19.14 5.30 -9.99
N ALA A 520 18.55 6.49 -10.03
CA ALA A 520 17.32 6.77 -10.74
C ALA A 520 17.56 7.96 -11.68
N ASP A 521 17.45 7.74 -12.99
CA ASP A 521 17.41 8.84 -13.94
C ASP A 521 15.98 9.36 -14.01
N VAL A 522 15.78 10.62 -13.64
CA VAL A 522 14.45 11.21 -13.55
C VAL A 522 14.32 12.44 -14.44
N GLN A 523 13.11 12.67 -14.93
CA GLN A 523 12.69 13.92 -15.54
C GLN A 523 11.78 14.68 -14.59
N LEU A 524 12.23 15.85 -14.12
CA LEU A 524 11.42 16.79 -13.38
C LEU A 524 10.71 17.73 -14.36
N SER A 525 9.42 17.94 -14.16
CA SER A 525 8.61 18.92 -14.88
C SER A 525 7.93 19.87 -13.90
N ASP A 526 8.11 21.18 -14.11
CA ASP A 526 7.43 22.27 -13.40
C ASP A 526 6.62 23.09 -14.41
N PRO A 527 5.30 22.81 -14.54
CA PRO A 527 4.47 23.50 -15.52
C PRO A 527 4.26 24.98 -15.20
N GLU A 528 4.31 25.39 -13.92
CA GLU A 528 4.15 26.79 -13.53
C GLU A 528 5.32 27.65 -14.02
N ARG A 529 6.53 27.07 -14.07
CA ARG A 529 7.76 27.76 -14.48
C ARG A 529 8.22 27.38 -15.88
N GLY A 530 7.54 26.45 -16.55
CA GLY A 530 7.93 25.92 -17.86
C GLY A 530 9.29 25.22 -17.84
N VAL A 531 9.68 24.61 -16.72
CA VAL A 531 10.99 23.97 -16.55
C VAL A 531 10.85 22.46 -16.73
N ILE A 532 11.71 21.90 -17.59
CA ILE A 532 11.90 20.45 -17.71
C ILE A 532 13.39 20.17 -17.50
N LEU A 533 13.72 19.30 -16.54
CA LEU A 533 15.09 18.95 -16.20
C LEU A 533 15.25 17.44 -16.16
N MET A 534 16.27 16.91 -16.82
CA MET A 534 16.70 15.53 -16.64
C MET A 534 17.85 15.49 -15.63
N LYS A 535 17.74 14.63 -14.62
CA LYS A 535 18.75 14.52 -13.57
C LYS A 535 18.83 13.09 -13.06
N LYS A 536 20.05 12.64 -12.81
CA LYS A 536 20.31 11.43 -12.04
C LYS A 536 20.23 11.71 -10.54
N ILE A 537 19.41 10.94 -9.84
CA ILE A 537 19.42 10.83 -8.38
C ILE A 537 20.20 9.56 -8.04
N SER A 538 21.16 9.67 -7.13
CA SER A 538 21.90 8.52 -6.62
C SER A 538 22.13 8.67 -5.12
N MET A 539 22.62 7.62 -4.47
CA MET A 539 22.98 7.68 -3.04
C MET A 539 23.91 8.88 -2.77
N ASN A 540 23.58 9.67 -1.74
CA ASN A 540 24.26 10.91 -1.36
C ASN A 540 24.25 12.04 -2.41
N ASN A 541 23.59 11.87 -3.55
CA ASN A 541 23.46 12.89 -4.60
C ASN A 541 21.97 13.15 -4.93
N PRO A 542 21.26 13.90 -4.07
CA PRO A 542 19.84 14.17 -4.25
C PRO A 542 19.57 15.18 -5.37
N LEU A 543 18.42 15.05 -6.02
CA LEU A 543 17.86 16.12 -6.86
C LEU A 543 17.33 17.22 -5.94
N ARG A 544 17.68 18.48 -6.24
CA ARG A 544 17.24 19.66 -5.47
C ARG A 544 16.53 20.64 -6.38
N TYR A 545 15.29 21.00 -6.05
CA TYR A 545 14.50 21.95 -6.82
C TYR A 545 13.40 22.60 -5.97
N ARG A 546 13.23 23.93 -6.05
CA ARG A 546 12.24 24.71 -5.25
C ARG A 546 12.27 24.42 -3.73
N GLY A 547 13.44 24.12 -3.17
CA GLY A 547 13.61 23.75 -1.76
C GLY A 547 13.33 22.27 -1.44
N TYR A 548 12.69 21.54 -2.37
CA TYR A 548 12.52 20.10 -2.28
C TYR A 548 13.83 19.38 -2.58
N HIS A 549 14.11 18.37 -1.78
CA HIS A 549 15.22 17.44 -1.92
C HIS A 549 14.63 16.05 -2.10
N PHE A 550 14.99 15.40 -3.20
CA PHE A 550 14.56 14.04 -3.54
C PHE A 550 15.77 13.12 -3.34
N TYR A 551 15.67 12.24 -2.35
CA TYR A 551 16.70 11.26 -2.02
C TYR A 551 16.25 9.88 -2.45
N GLN A 552 17.15 9.14 -3.10
CA GLN A 552 16.94 7.71 -3.32
C GLN A 552 16.96 7.01 -1.95
N SER A 553 15.80 6.56 -1.46
CA SER A 553 15.67 5.95 -0.12
C SER A 553 15.53 4.44 -0.16
N SER A 554 14.74 3.91 -1.10
CA SER A 554 14.52 2.47 -1.27
C SER A 554 14.08 2.19 -2.70
N TYR A 555 13.75 0.95 -2.98
CA TYR A 555 13.24 0.48 -4.26
C TYR A 555 12.28 -0.68 -4.00
N ILE A 556 11.37 -0.91 -4.93
CA ILE A 556 10.46 -2.05 -4.91
C ILE A 556 10.88 -2.93 -6.09
N ASP A 557 11.34 -4.14 -5.75
CA ASP A 557 11.61 -5.20 -6.72
C ASP A 557 10.27 -5.75 -7.21
N GLY A 558 10.04 -5.69 -8.51
CA GLY A 558 8.82 -6.17 -9.16
C GLY A 558 8.97 -6.13 -10.69
N PRO A 559 7.89 -6.44 -11.42
CA PRO A 559 7.77 -6.31 -12.87
C PRO A 559 8.39 -5.07 -13.49
N THR A 560 8.05 -3.96 -12.87
CA THR A 560 8.48 -2.62 -13.22
C THR A 560 9.33 -2.17 -12.07
N GLN A 561 10.62 -1.97 -12.34
CA GLN A 561 11.54 -1.43 -11.37
C GLN A 561 10.97 -0.12 -10.81
N THR A 562 10.82 -0.05 -9.51
CA THR A 562 10.11 1.06 -8.88
C THR A 562 11.03 1.74 -7.88
N THR A 563 11.20 3.05 -8.05
CA THR A 563 12.00 3.86 -7.11
C THR A 563 11.14 4.39 -5.99
N VAL A 564 11.68 4.37 -4.76
CA VAL A 564 11.10 5.06 -3.61
C VAL A 564 11.99 6.23 -3.25
N LEU A 565 11.50 7.43 -3.56
CA LEU A 565 12.19 8.69 -3.26
C LEU A 565 11.67 9.27 -1.94
N SER A 566 12.57 9.55 -1.01
CA SER A 566 12.24 10.38 0.15
C SER A 566 12.27 11.85 -0.29
N VAL A 567 11.15 12.54 -0.11
CA VAL A 567 10.98 13.94 -0.47
C VAL A 567 10.97 14.78 0.79
N ARG A 568 11.87 15.77 0.85
CA ARG A 568 11.95 16.71 1.97
C ARG A 568 12.06 18.15 1.51
N ASN A 569 11.24 19.04 2.06
CA ASN A 569 11.42 20.48 1.96
C ASN A 569 11.35 21.08 3.36
N ASP A 570 12.49 21.50 3.91
CA ASP A 570 12.58 22.05 5.26
C ASP A 570 13.13 23.49 5.21
N PRO A 571 12.27 24.52 5.42
CA PRO A 571 12.69 25.92 5.40
C PRO A 571 13.53 26.31 6.63
N GLY A 572 13.53 25.50 7.69
CA GLY A 572 14.30 25.68 8.91
C GLY A 572 15.76 25.24 8.78
N THR A 573 16.03 24.28 7.89
CA THR A 573 17.37 23.70 7.68
C THR A 573 18.48 24.76 7.48
N PRO A 574 18.34 25.80 6.64
CA PRO A 574 19.37 26.84 6.50
C PRO A 574 19.68 27.58 7.81
N LEU A 575 18.65 27.85 8.62
CA LEU A 575 18.81 28.54 9.90
C LEU A 575 19.49 27.65 10.94
N VAL A 576 19.19 26.36 10.94
CA VAL A 576 19.88 25.36 11.78
C VAL A 576 21.37 25.31 11.44
N TYR A 577 21.73 25.19 10.16
CA TYR A 577 23.13 25.18 9.74
C TYR A 577 23.86 26.49 10.06
N ALA A 578 23.21 27.65 9.85
CA ALA A 578 23.76 28.93 10.26
C ALA A 578 24.00 28.98 11.79
N GLY A 579 23.05 28.48 12.58
CA GLY A 579 23.19 28.37 14.04
C GLY A 579 24.37 27.51 14.45
N PHE A 580 24.57 26.34 13.83
CA PHE A 580 25.74 25.48 14.07
C PHE A 580 27.06 26.20 13.77
N LEU A 581 27.16 26.90 12.63
CA LEU A 581 28.35 27.70 12.31
C LEU A 581 28.62 28.79 13.36
N VAL A 582 27.57 29.43 13.85
CA VAL A 582 27.66 30.46 14.91
C VAL A 582 28.11 29.85 16.25
N VAL A 583 27.63 28.65 16.62
CA VAL A 583 28.12 27.92 17.81
C VAL A 583 29.60 27.59 17.67
N VAL A 584 30.02 27.04 16.52
CA VAL A 584 31.43 26.73 16.25
C VAL A 584 32.29 27.99 16.30
N ALA A 585 31.84 29.10 15.71
CA ALA A 585 32.53 30.39 15.81
C ALA A 585 32.65 30.87 17.26
N GLY A 586 31.59 30.70 18.07
CA GLY A 586 31.61 30.95 19.51
C GLY A 586 32.68 30.13 20.24
N MET A 587 32.72 28.81 19.99
CA MET A 587 33.73 27.92 20.56
C MET A 587 35.15 28.31 20.14
N VAL A 588 35.40 28.56 18.85
CA VAL A 588 36.71 28.99 18.34
C VAL A 588 37.13 30.32 18.97
N SER A 589 36.21 31.29 19.06
CA SER A 589 36.49 32.59 19.68
C SER A 589 36.87 32.46 21.16
N MET A 590 36.35 31.46 21.88
CA MET A 590 36.75 31.16 23.26
C MET A 590 38.25 30.90 23.35
N PHE A 591 38.81 30.10 22.44
CA PHE A 591 40.25 29.78 22.45
C PHE A 591 41.12 30.96 22.03
N ILE A 592 40.66 31.77 21.08
CA ILE A 592 41.38 32.96 20.58
C ILE A 592 41.43 34.05 21.66
N LEU A 593 40.30 34.31 22.33
CA LEU A 593 40.17 35.39 23.30
C LEU A 593 40.71 35.02 24.70
N ARG A 594 40.98 33.74 24.98
CA ARG A 594 41.54 33.26 26.26
C ARG A 594 43.06 33.48 26.40
N ARG A 595 43.72 34.13 25.44
CA ARG A 595 45.14 34.52 25.57
C ARG A 595 45.30 35.84 26.31
N LYS A 596 45.54 35.75 27.63
CA LYS A 596 46.51 36.53 28.45
C LYS A 596 46.28 36.23 29.94
N ALA A 597 46.89 35.18 30.47
CA ALA A 597 47.22 35.15 31.89
C ALA A 597 48.52 35.97 32.08
N PRO A 598 48.58 36.92 33.02
CA PRO A 598 49.81 37.66 33.27
C PRO A 598 50.87 36.70 33.83
N VAL A 599 52.03 36.66 33.20
CA VAL A 599 53.23 36.04 33.78
C VAL A 599 53.55 36.80 35.06
N ILE A 600 53.39 36.17 36.21
CA ILE A 600 53.82 36.72 37.49
C ILE A 600 55.35 36.73 37.49
N SER A 601 55.98 37.84 37.13
CA SER A 601 57.43 38.02 37.32
C SER A 601 57.69 38.25 38.81
N GLY A 602 58.23 37.25 39.50
CA GLY A 602 58.69 37.39 40.89
C GLY A 602 59.82 38.42 40.99
N LYS A 603 59.56 39.56 41.63
CA LYS A 603 60.63 40.41 42.18
C LYS A 603 60.93 39.95 43.60
N ALA A 604 62.06 39.24 43.74
CA ALA A 604 62.66 38.91 45.03
C ALA A 604 63.10 40.20 45.74
N GLY A 605 62.37 40.59 46.80
CA GLY A 605 62.77 41.64 47.73
C GLY A 605 63.85 41.12 48.68
N ARG A 606 65.09 41.52 48.42
CA ARG A 606 66.29 41.27 49.24
C ARG A 606 66.18 42.07 50.56
N ARG A 607 65.81 41.44 51.67
CA ARG A 607 66.04 42.00 53.02
C ARG A 607 67.43 41.58 53.50
N ARG A 608 68.36 42.53 53.53
CA ARG A 608 69.65 42.42 54.25
C ARG A 608 69.39 42.59 55.76
N ARG A 609 70.06 41.76 56.55
CA ARG A 609 70.29 41.96 57.98
C ARG A 609 71.14 43.21 58.21
N ALA A 610 70.78 43.98 59.23
CA ALA A 610 71.70 44.60 60.18
C ALA A 610 71.02 44.51 61.55
#